data_AF-A0AAP0JXG2-F1
#
_entry.id   AF-A0AAP0JXG2-F1
#
_cell.length_a   1.000
_cell.length_b   1.000
_cell.length_c   1.000
_cell.angle_alpha   90.00
_cell.angle_beta   90.00
_cell.angle_gamma   90.00
#
_symmetry.space_group_name_H-M   'P 1'
#
loop_
_entity.id
_entity.type
_entity.pdbx_description
1 polymer ?
#
loop_
_entity_poly.entity_id
_entity_poly.type
_entity_poly.pdbx_seq_one_letter_code
_entity_poly.pdbx_strand_id
1 'polypeptide(L)'
;MGKPHFDLFNLSLFSLFHLFILQFPTTISGIRKDISLQENKLCRTTVQGRYLLSDDRGYVCKALSLDSWSNCCPGYGKRFSCQGCNVVSQCCNSYEFCVSCCLSPTKTEKELALKVKIAKPVTSGTYMNVFDYCAGRCRHNSESVVHENAYISDFHHCFSLPSNSSGGADTQSEIRLSGINVVVGRQGESCDSVCKSKGQSCVPNKLAVLNKCELIQKYMSCKGDCMASIGADQPAEVVEDAPKHLNPGACLFTRTQSQLSCDGSHRHTRRLCPCA
;
A
#
# COMPACT_ATOMS: atom_id res chain seq x y z
N MET A 1 -73.97 40.05 -71.62
CA MET A 1 -74.16 41.44 -71.16
C MET A 1 -73.78 41.50 -69.68
N GLY A 2 -72.97 42.48 -69.29
CA GLY A 2 -72.68 42.79 -67.88
C GLY A 2 -71.27 42.45 -67.38
N LYS A 3 -70.31 43.32 -67.66
CA LYS A 3 -69.31 43.78 -66.67
C LYS A 3 -69.82 45.14 -66.16
N PRO A 4 -69.62 45.55 -64.89
CA PRO A 4 -68.28 45.92 -64.41
C PRO A 4 -67.99 45.81 -62.89
N HIS A 5 -66.72 46.12 -62.56
CA HIS A 5 -66.15 46.76 -61.35
C HIS A 5 -66.34 46.11 -59.96
N PHE A 6 -65.31 45.47 -59.41
CA PHE A 6 -64.23 45.99 -58.53
C PHE A 6 -64.75 46.56 -57.19
N ASP A 7 -64.57 45.80 -56.11
CA ASP A 7 -64.09 46.39 -54.87
C ASP A 7 -63.20 45.41 -54.09
N LEU A 8 -62.11 45.98 -53.60
CA LEU A 8 -61.05 45.35 -52.84
C LEU A 8 -61.59 45.00 -51.45
N PHE A 9 -61.48 43.74 -51.02
CA PHE A 9 -61.08 43.38 -49.66
C PHE A 9 -60.99 41.86 -49.54
N ASN A 10 -59.96 41.38 -48.85
CA ASN A 10 -59.68 39.96 -48.53
C ASN A 10 -58.80 39.18 -49.53
N LEU A 11 -57.79 39.82 -50.09
CA LEU A 11 -56.47 39.17 -50.18
C LEU A 11 -55.86 39.16 -48.77
N SER A 12 -56.13 38.17 -47.93
CA SER A 12 -55.37 38.07 -46.66
C SER A 12 -55.31 36.72 -45.94
N LEU A 13 -56.00 35.64 -46.33
CA LEU A 13 -56.04 34.49 -45.40
C LEU A 13 -55.90 33.08 -45.97
N PHE A 14 -55.69 32.89 -47.28
CA PHE A 14 -55.64 31.51 -47.82
C PHE A 14 -54.46 31.17 -48.76
N SER A 15 -53.42 32.01 -48.83
CA SER A 15 -52.17 31.67 -49.56
C SER A 15 -50.89 31.82 -48.75
N LEU A 16 -50.99 31.95 -47.42
CA LEU A 16 -49.81 31.93 -46.53
C LEU A 16 -49.48 30.54 -45.98
N PHE A 17 -50.26 29.50 -46.30
CA PHE A 17 -50.07 28.17 -45.70
C PHE A 17 -49.24 27.17 -46.53
N HIS A 18 -48.77 27.55 -47.72
CA HIS A 18 -47.98 26.66 -48.59
C HIS A 18 -46.59 27.16 -49.00
N LEU A 19 -46.11 28.26 -48.42
CA LEU A 19 -44.71 28.70 -48.55
C LEU A 19 -43.92 28.70 -47.25
N PHE A 20 -44.51 28.19 -46.15
CA PHE A 20 -43.86 28.09 -44.83
C PHE A 20 -43.37 26.67 -44.49
N ILE A 21 -43.03 25.85 -45.49
CA ILE A 21 -42.50 24.48 -45.28
C ILE A 21 -41.06 24.30 -45.78
N LEU A 22 -40.45 25.28 -46.46
CA LEU A 22 -39.12 25.09 -47.08
C LEU A 22 -38.01 26.06 -46.62
N GLN A 23 -38.09 26.59 -45.40
CA GLN A 23 -36.96 27.32 -44.78
C GLN A 23 -36.82 27.00 -43.29
N PHE A 24 -36.72 25.72 -42.94
CA PHE A 24 -35.98 25.36 -41.74
C PHE A 24 -34.53 25.11 -42.17
N PRO A 25 -33.56 25.94 -41.78
CA PRO A 25 -32.19 25.47 -41.82
C PRO A 25 -32.16 24.21 -40.97
N THR A 26 -31.76 23.09 -41.56
CA THR A 26 -31.38 21.92 -40.77
C THR A 26 -30.26 22.37 -39.88
N THR A 27 -30.59 22.80 -38.66
CA THR A 27 -29.64 22.82 -37.57
C THR A 27 -29.25 21.37 -37.39
N ILE A 28 -28.15 21.00 -38.02
CA ILE A 28 -27.37 19.85 -37.62
C ILE A 28 -26.99 20.17 -36.19
N SER A 29 -27.84 19.76 -35.25
CA SER A 29 -27.46 19.55 -33.89
C SER A 29 -26.48 18.40 -33.95
N GLY A 30 -25.23 18.73 -34.20
CA GLY A 30 -24.14 17.87 -33.82
C GLY A 30 -24.31 17.68 -32.33
N ILE A 31 -24.91 16.56 -31.94
CA ILE A 31 -24.83 16.04 -30.58
C ILE A 31 -23.32 15.94 -30.35
N ARG A 32 -22.74 16.98 -29.72
CA ARG A 32 -21.41 16.88 -29.14
C ARG A 32 -21.53 15.74 -28.15
N LYS A 33 -21.01 14.59 -28.57
CA LYS A 33 -20.69 13.47 -27.71
C LYS A 33 -19.88 14.04 -26.53
N ASP A 34 -20.39 13.77 -25.35
CA ASP A 34 -19.63 13.76 -24.10
C ASP A 34 -19.07 15.11 -23.64
N ILE A 35 -19.95 16.06 -23.32
CA ILE A 35 -19.73 16.77 -22.06
C ILE A 35 -20.17 15.79 -20.99
N SER A 36 -19.23 14.95 -20.56
CA SER A 36 -19.27 14.45 -19.20
C SER A 36 -19.46 15.69 -18.34
N LEU A 37 -20.68 15.91 -17.83
CA LEU A 37 -20.87 16.54 -16.54
C LEU A 37 -20.08 15.63 -15.61
N GLN A 38 -18.78 15.93 -15.50
CA GLN A 38 -17.89 15.33 -14.56
C GLN A 38 -18.53 15.69 -13.24
N GLU A 39 -19.33 14.78 -12.67
CA GLU A 39 -19.74 14.85 -11.28
C GLU A 39 -18.49 15.26 -10.56
N ASN A 40 -18.47 16.48 -10.03
CA ASN A 40 -17.29 17.01 -9.36
C ASN A 40 -17.20 16.18 -8.08
N LYS A 41 -16.49 15.06 -8.20
CA LYS A 41 -16.49 14.01 -7.20
C LYS A 41 -15.75 14.59 -6.01
N LEU A 42 -16.53 14.95 -5.00
CA LEU A 42 -16.05 15.43 -3.71
C LEU A 42 -15.09 14.38 -3.17
N CYS A 43 -13.86 14.80 -2.85
CA CYS A 43 -12.91 13.89 -2.23
C CYS A 43 -13.31 13.62 -0.78
N ARG A 44 -13.11 12.39 -0.35
CA ARG A 44 -13.01 12.09 1.07
C ARG A 44 -11.62 12.44 1.58
N THR A 45 -11.54 12.97 2.80
CA THR A 45 -10.27 13.35 3.44
C THR A 45 -10.17 12.80 4.85
N THR A 46 -8.95 12.68 5.35
CA THR A 46 -8.69 12.33 6.74
C THR A 46 -9.09 13.49 7.65
N VAL A 47 -10.00 13.29 8.60
CA VAL A 47 -10.57 14.39 9.42
C VAL A 47 -9.68 14.76 10.64
N GLN A 48 -8.69 13.94 10.99
CA GLN A 48 -7.99 14.03 12.28
C GLN A 48 -6.71 14.88 12.29
N GLY A 49 -6.12 15.17 11.13
CA GLY A 49 -4.84 15.87 11.06
C GLY A 49 -4.97 17.36 11.33
N ARG A 50 -4.20 17.90 12.29
CA ARG A 50 -4.19 19.34 12.59
C ARG A 50 -3.60 20.18 11.45
N TYR A 51 -2.57 19.67 10.78
CA TYR A 51 -1.78 20.43 9.79
C TYR A 51 -1.83 19.83 8.40
N LEU A 52 -1.89 18.49 8.31
CA LEU A 52 -1.90 17.75 7.06
C LEU A 52 -3.22 17.00 6.92
N LEU A 53 -3.63 16.76 5.68
CA LEU A 53 -4.77 15.91 5.32
C LEU A 53 -4.33 15.02 4.16
N SER A 54 -4.81 13.77 4.14
CA SER A 54 -4.77 12.92 2.96
C SER A 54 -6.16 12.82 2.35
N ASP A 55 -6.26 12.92 1.03
CA ASP A 55 -7.49 12.68 0.28
C ASP A 55 -7.57 11.24 -0.27
N ASP A 56 -8.76 10.85 -0.75
CA ASP A 56 -9.03 9.55 -1.37
C ASP A 56 -8.43 9.38 -2.77
N ARG A 57 -7.91 10.46 -3.37
CA ARG A 57 -7.07 10.40 -4.57
C ARG A 57 -5.64 10.01 -4.22
N GLY A 58 -5.24 10.10 -2.95
CA GLY A 58 -3.94 9.71 -2.43
C GLY A 58 -2.94 10.87 -2.35
N TYR A 59 -3.39 12.12 -2.41
CA TYR A 59 -2.54 13.29 -2.18
C TYR A 59 -2.54 13.67 -0.70
N VAL A 60 -1.40 14.19 -0.23
CA VAL A 60 -1.26 14.79 1.09
C VAL A 60 -0.99 16.28 0.93
N CYS A 61 -1.77 17.10 1.63
CA CYS A 61 -1.64 18.55 1.57
C CYS A 61 -1.85 19.18 2.94
N LYS A 62 -1.54 20.48 3.05
CA LYS A 62 -1.88 21.24 4.26
C LYS A 62 -3.39 21.42 4.34
N ALA A 63 -3.96 21.41 5.53
CA ALA A 63 -5.39 21.63 5.71
C ALA A 63 -5.90 22.94 5.08
N LEU A 64 -5.08 24.00 5.15
CA LEU A 64 -5.38 25.30 4.55
C LEU A 64 -5.30 25.33 3.01
N SER A 65 -4.68 24.33 2.40
CA SER A 65 -4.55 24.23 0.94
C SER A 65 -5.64 23.38 0.29
N LEU A 66 -6.58 22.84 1.08
CA LEU A 66 -7.69 22.03 0.58
C LEU A 66 -8.63 22.90 -0.27
N ASP A 67 -9.02 22.38 -1.43
CA ASP A 67 -9.95 23.09 -2.31
C ASP A 67 -11.36 23.10 -1.70
N SER A 68 -11.95 24.28 -1.53
CA SER A 68 -13.25 24.42 -0.85
C SER A 68 -14.43 23.86 -1.66
N TRP A 69 -14.29 23.75 -2.98
CA TRP A 69 -15.35 23.25 -3.86
C TRP A 69 -15.35 21.71 -3.96
N SER A 70 -14.18 21.13 -4.21
CA SER A 70 -14.01 19.68 -4.40
C SER A 70 -13.64 18.92 -3.14
N ASN A 71 -13.26 19.61 -2.05
CA ASN A 71 -12.69 19.01 -0.83
C ASN A 71 -11.45 18.14 -1.09
N CYS A 72 -10.77 18.31 -2.24
CA CYS A 72 -9.59 17.55 -2.60
C CYS A 72 -8.31 18.31 -2.24
N CYS A 73 -7.22 17.57 -2.03
CA CYS A 73 -5.92 18.18 -2.00
C CYS A 73 -5.57 18.69 -3.41
N PRO A 74 -4.82 19.80 -3.52
CA PRO A 74 -4.33 20.26 -4.79
C PRO A 74 -3.41 19.19 -5.37
N GLY A 75 -3.54 18.88 -6.66
CA GLY A 75 -2.78 17.82 -7.33
C GLY A 75 -1.28 18.10 -7.49
N TYR A 76 -0.74 19.08 -6.75
CA TYR A 76 0.68 19.42 -6.72
C TYR A 76 1.36 18.58 -5.63
N GLY A 77 2.10 17.56 -6.03
CA GLY A 77 2.84 16.68 -5.11
C GLY A 77 2.92 15.24 -5.59
N LYS A 78 3.60 14.39 -4.82
CA LYS A 78 3.65 12.95 -5.10
C LYS A 78 2.36 12.28 -4.63
N ARG A 79 1.63 11.69 -5.57
CA ARG A 79 0.50 10.81 -5.27
C ARG A 79 1.01 9.55 -4.57
N PHE A 80 0.27 9.09 -3.56
CA PHE A 80 0.60 7.95 -2.72
C PHE A 80 1.97 8.07 -2.03
N SER A 81 2.24 9.26 -1.47
CA SER A 81 3.52 9.54 -0.82
C SER A 81 3.69 8.69 0.43
N CYS A 82 4.78 7.93 0.48
CA CYS A 82 5.22 7.16 1.65
C CYS A 82 6.29 7.92 2.47
N GLN A 83 6.25 9.26 2.48
CA GLN A 83 7.19 10.05 3.25
C GLN A 83 7.04 9.74 4.76
N GLY A 84 8.14 9.45 5.45
CA GLY A 84 8.09 9.08 6.86
C GLY A 84 7.51 7.68 7.12
N CYS A 85 7.42 6.84 6.07
CA CYS A 85 7.01 5.45 6.18
C CYS A 85 8.19 4.49 6.04
N ASN A 86 8.25 3.51 6.92
CA ASN A 86 9.06 2.32 6.72
C ASN A 86 8.26 1.34 5.85
N VAL A 87 8.64 1.27 4.57
CA VAL A 87 7.94 0.45 3.56
C VAL A 87 7.95 -1.06 3.87
N VAL A 88 8.82 -1.51 4.79
CA VAL A 88 8.94 -2.92 5.17
C VAL A 88 7.97 -3.29 6.28
N SER A 89 7.93 -2.50 7.36
CA SER A 89 6.94 -2.69 8.43
C SER A 89 5.55 -2.19 8.01
N GLN A 90 5.46 -1.45 6.89
CA GLN A 90 4.24 -0.77 6.45
C GLN A 90 3.66 0.12 7.55
N CYS A 91 4.57 0.73 8.32
CA CYS A 91 4.28 1.65 9.40
C CYS A 91 4.93 3.01 9.13
N CYS A 92 4.27 4.08 9.55
CA CYS A 92 4.69 5.45 9.35
C CYS A 92 4.64 6.22 10.66
N ASN A 93 5.40 7.31 10.72
CA ASN A 93 5.37 8.25 11.84
C ASN A 93 4.31 9.36 11.69
N SER A 94 3.62 9.40 10.55
CA SER A 94 2.50 10.31 10.29
C SER A 94 1.31 9.53 9.76
N TYR A 95 0.14 9.83 10.31
CA TYR A 95 -1.12 9.22 9.95
C TYR A 95 -1.49 9.48 8.49
N GLU A 96 -1.34 10.72 8.03
CA GLU A 96 -1.74 11.18 6.70
C GLU A 96 -0.87 10.55 5.62
N PHE A 97 0.44 10.47 5.85
CA PHE A 97 1.34 9.75 4.96
C PHE A 97 1.13 8.24 5.00
N CYS A 98 0.72 7.66 6.14
CA CYS A 98 0.29 6.27 6.19
C CYS A 98 -0.92 6.01 5.28
N VAL A 99 -1.96 6.85 5.36
CA VAL A 99 -3.15 6.71 4.53
C VAL A 99 -2.81 6.87 3.06
N SER A 100 -2.03 7.90 2.69
CA SER A 100 -1.59 8.11 1.31
C SER A 100 -0.76 6.93 0.77
N CYS A 101 0.21 6.44 1.54
CA CYS A 101 1.04 5.29 1.16
C CYS A 101 0.22 4.00 0.99
N CYS A 102 -0.71 3.75 1.90
CA CYS A 102 -1.62 2.61 1.88
C CYS A 102 -2.53 2.61 0.64
N LEU A 103 -3.00 3.78 0.20
CA LEU A 103 -3.84 3.90 -0.99
C LEU A 103 -3.14 3.46 -2.29
N SER A 104 -1.81 3.32 -2.28
CA SER A 104 -1.08 2.85 -3.46
C SER A 104 -1.50 1.43 -3.84
N PRO A 105 -1.86 1.18 -5.11
CA PRO A 105 -2.13 -0.17 -5.61
C PRO A 105 -0.94 -1.13 -5.47
N THR A 106 0.29 -0.60 -5.37
CA THR A 106 1.49 -1.41 -5.15
C THR A 106 1.65 -1.86 -3.69
N LYS A 107 0.90 -1.27 -2.76
CA LYS A 107 1.02 -1.51 -1.32
C LYS A 107 -0.21 -2.23 -0.78
N THR A 108 -1.38 -1.95 -1.32
CA THR A 108 -2.64 -2.55 -0.89
C THR A 108 -3.44 -3.01 -2.09
N GLU A 109 -3.68 -4.32 -2.15
CA GLU A 109 -4.54 -4.90 -3.16
C GLU A 109 -6.02 -4.64 -2.79
N LYS A 110 -6.78 -4.09 -3.74
CA LYS A 110 -8.16 -3.66 -3.53
C LYS A 110 -9.05 -4.79 -3.02
N GLU A 111 -8.95 -5.99 -3.61
CA GLU A 111 -9.80 -7.12 -3.21
C GLU A 111 -9.54 -7.55 -1.77
N LEU A 112 -8.27 -7.55 -1.37
CA LEU A 112 -7.86 -7.95 -0.04
C LEU A 112 -8.31 -6.92 1.00
N ALA A 113 -8.14 -5.62 0.72
CA ALA A 113 -8.59 -4.55 1.59
C ALA A 113 -10.09 -4.61 1.91
N LEU A 114 -10.92 -4.94 0.92
CA LEU A 114 -12.38 -5.01 1.07
C LEU A 114 -12.88 -6.30 1.70
N LYS A 115 -12.06 -7.36 1.77
CA LYS A 115 -12.39 -8.62 2.44
C LYS A 115 -12.05 -8.59 3.94
N VAL A 116 -11.23 -7.64 4.38
CA VAL A 116 -10.79 -7.52 5.79
C VAL A 116 -11.92 -6.99 6.66
N LYS A 117 -12.19 -7.68 7.76
CA LYS A 117 -13.14 -7.23 8.79
C LYS A 117 -12.54 -6.10 9.62
N ILE A 118 -13.36 -5.11 9.96
CA ILE A 118 -12.97 -4.02 10.86
C ILE A 118 -12.66 -4.60 12.24
N ALA A 119 -11.54 -4.19 12.84
CA ALA A 119 -11.09 -4.70 14.14
C ALA A 119 -12.03 -4.22 15.28
N LYS A 120 -12.81 -5.16 15.83
CA LYS A 120 -13.80 -5.07 16.94
C LYS A 120 -15.20 -4.56 16.51
N PRO A 121 -16.34 -5.26 16.79
CA PRO A 121 -16.59 -6.62 17.34
C PRO A 121 -16.88 -7.67 16.22
N VAL A 122 -17.31 -8.89 16.57
CA VAL A 122 -17.63 -10.00 15.63
C VAL A 122 -18.71 -9.63 14.60
N THR A 123 -19.54 -8.64 14.93
CA THR A 123 -20.60 -8.05 14.08
C THR A 123 -20.09 -6.96 13.13
N SER A 124 -18.81 -6.59 13.20
CA SER A 124 -18.24 -5.57 12.32
C SER A 124 -18.21 -6.04 10.87
N GLY A 125 -18.76 -5.18 10.01
CA GLY A 125 -18.71 -5.35 8.57
C GLY A 125 -17.30 -5.18 7.99
N THR A 126 -17.24 -5.21 6.67
CA THR A 126 -16.03 -4.90 5.90
C THR A 126 -15.94 -3.41 5.58
N TYR A 127 -14.78 -2.97 5.11
CA TYR A 127 -14.59 -1.61 4.64
C TYR A 127 -15.33 -1.38 3.31
N MET A 128 -15.94 -0.20 3.15
CA MET A 128 -16.70 0.13 1.93
C MET A 128 -15.80 0.40 0.72
N ASN A 129 -14.61 0.95 0.95
CA ASN A 129 -13.64 1.31 -0.07
C ASN A 129 -12.22 1.27 0.52
N VAL A 130 -11.21 1.37 -0.36
CA VAL A 130 -9.80 1.30 0.05
C VAL A 130 -9.39 2.48 0.95
N PHE A 131 -10.01 3.65 0.75
CA PHE A 131 -9.75 4.80 1.60
C PHE A 131 -10.18 4.56 3.05
N ASP A 132 -11.39 4.06 3.27
CA ASP A 132 -11.91 3.74 4.60
C ASP A 132 -11.07 2.62 5.26
N TYR A 133 -10.59 1.64 4.47
CA TYR A 133 -9.62 0.64 4.93
C TYR A 133 -8.33 1.30 5.43
N CYS A 134 -7.70 2.13 4.60
CA CYS A 134 -6.43 2.77 4.94
C CYS A 134 -6.57 3.73 6.13
N ALA A 135 -7.61 4.57 6.14
CA ALA A 135 -7.92 5.47 7.24
C ALA A 135 -8.15 4.70 8.56
N GLY A 136 -8.90 3.59 8.52
CA GLY A 136 -9.14 2.77 9.69
C GLY A 136 -7.89 2.07 10.22
N ARG A 137 -7.11 1.43 9.34
CA ARG A 137 -5.89 0.68 9.74
C ARG A 137 -4.80 1.59 10.27
N CYS A 138 -4.48 2.67 9.55
CA CYS A 138 -3.45 3.62 9.96
C CYS A 138 -3.74 4.34 11.29
N ARG A 139 -5.02 4.43 11.68
CA ARG A 139 -5.44 5.12 12.90
C ARG A 139 -5.11 4.34 14.17
N HIS A 140 -5.28 3.02 14.15
CA HIS A 140 -5.07 2.18 15.32
C HIS A 140 -4.50 0.81 14.92
N ASN A 141 -3.28 0.50 15.36
CA ASN A 141 -2.73 -0.84 15.24
C ASN A 141 -2.44 -1.41 16.64
N SER A 142 -3.11 -2.51 16.99
CA SER A 142 -2.83 -3.22 18.24
C SER A 142 -1.42 -3.80 18.29
N GLU A 143 -0.79 -4.04 17.14
CA GLU A 143 0.60 -4.50 17.06
C GLU A 143 1.61 -3.37 17.27
N SER A 144 1.20 -2.10 17.30
CA SER A 144 2.10 -0.95 17.53
C SER A 144 2.10 -0.44 18.97
N VAL A 145 1.36 -1.10 19.89
CA VAL A 145 1.24 -0.69 21.30
C VAL A 145 1.87 -1.71 22.26
N VAL A 146 2.57 -1.20 23.27
CA VAL A 146 3.16 -1.88 24.42
C VAL A 146 2.33 -1.52 25.66
N HIS A 147 1.96 -2.52 26.46
CA HIS A 147 1.17 -2.33 27.69
C HIS A 147 -0.07 -1.43 27.47
N GLU A 148 -0.78 -1.67 26.36
CA GLU A 148 -2.05 -1.04 25.95
C GLU A 148 -2.04 0.49 25.71
N ASN A 149 -1.05 1.23 26.21
CA ASN A 149 -1.06 2.70 26.23
C ASN A 149 0.25 3.38 25.77
N ALA A 150 1.32 2.63 25.48
CA ALA A 150 2.57 3.18 24.95
C ALA A 150 2.82 2.68 23.53
N TYR A 151 3.30 3.52 22.61
CA TYR A 151 3.69 3.03 21.29
C TYR A 151 5.08 2.35 21.34
N ILE A 152 5.26 1.27 20.59
CA ILE A 152 6.56 0.58 20.46
C ILE A 152 7.62 1.51 19.86
N SER A 153 7.19 2.40 18.96
CA SER A 153 8.05 3.26 18.17
C SER A 153 7.27 4.48 17.68
N ASP A 154 7.99 5.51 17.25
CA ASP A 154 7.42 6.64 16.51
C ASP A 154 6.68 6.18 15.24
N PHE A 155 7.05 5.04 14.65
CA PHE A 155 6.35 4.41 13.53
C PHE A 155 5.15 3.58 13.99
N HIS A 156 4.07 4.23 14.41
CA HIS A 156 2.90 3.57 15.00
C HIS A 156 1.64 3.59 14.12
N HIS A 157 1.65 4.33 13.00
CA HIS A 157 0.57 4.29 12.02
C HIS A 157 0.85 3.19 11.00
N CYS A 158 0.17 2.06 11.08
CA CYS A 158 0.45 0.91 10.22
C CYS A 158 -0.75 0.45 9.40
N PHE A 159 -0.49 -0.04 8.19
CA PHE A 159 -1.54 -0.59 7.31
C PHE A 159 -1.31 -2.05 6.91
N SER A 160 -0.31 -2.71 7.50
CA SER A 160 -0.09 -4.15 7.31
C SER A 160 -1.31 -4.99 7.71
N LEU A 161 -1.48 -6.13 7.07
CA LEU A 161 -2.51 -7.10 7.45
C LEU A 161 -2.03 -7.92 8.66
N PRO A 162 -2.90 -8.16 9.66
CA PRO A 162 -2.57 -9.03 10.77
C PRO A 162 -2.37 -10.46 10.26
N SER A 163 -1.40 -11.16 10.85
CA SER A 163 -0.89 -12.47 10.40
C SER A 163 -1.87 -13.65 10.57
N ASN A 164 -3.17 -13.39 10.74
CA ASN A 164 -4.21 -14.39 11.06
C ASN A 164 -5.16 -14.72 9.89
N SER A 165 -4.86 -14.34 8.65
CA SER A 165 -5.48 -15.00 7.50
C SER A 165 -4.80 -16.35 7.30
N SER A 166 -5.47 -17.42 7.73
CA SER A 166 -5.13 -18.83 7.57
C SER A 166 -5.11 -19.29 6.10
N GLY A 167 -4.29 -18.64 5.28
CA GLY A 167 -4.02 -18.99 3.89
C GLY A 167 -2.54 -18.78 3.60
N GLY A 168 -1.77 -19.87 3.62
CA GLY A 168 -0.41 -19.97 3.09
C GLY A 168 0.64 -19.06 3.75
N ALA A 169 1.44 -19.61 4.66
CA ALA A 169 2.67 -18.97 5.16
C ALA A 169 3.66 -18.55 4.05
N ASP A 170 3.51 -19.15 2.85
CA ASP A 170 4.35 -18.90 1.67
C ASP A 170 4.06 -17.53 1.02
N THR A 171 2.79 -17.13 0.84
CA THR A 171 2.43 -15.91 0.11
C THR A 171 2.78 -14.63 0.88
N GLN A 172 2.64 -14.62 2.21
CA GLN A 172 2.97 -13.45 3.03
C GLN A 172 4.47 -13.24 3.19
N SER A 173 5.25 -14.31 3.25
CA SER A 173 6.70 -14.23 3.37
C SER A 173 7.33 -13.72 2.07
N GLU A 174 6.77 -14.09 0.91
CA GLU A 174 7.17 -13.56 -0.40
C GLU A 174 6.86 -12.05 -0.55
N ILE A 175 5.69 -11.60 -0.12
CA ILE A 175 5.37 -10.14 -0.11
C ILE A 175 6.33 -9.40 0.83
N ARG A 176 6.62 -9.96 2.02
CA ARG A 176 7.56 -9.37 2.98
C ARG A 176 9.02 -9.42 2.51
N LEU A 177 9.37 -10.26 1.55
CA LEU A 177 10.71 -10.32 0.93
C LEU A 177 10.75 -9.69 -0.46
N SER A 178 9.69 -8.99 -0.89
CA SER A 178 9.66 -8.30 -2.18
C SER A 178 10.82 -7.30 -2.31
N GLY A 179 11.59 -7.43 -3.40
CA GLY A 179 12.77 -6.61 -3.67
C GLY A 179 14.01 -6.96 -2.84
N ILE A 180 14.01 -8.08 -2.12
CA ILE A 180 15.14 -8.56 -1.33
C ILE A 180 15.78 -9.75 -2.03
N ASN A 181 17.08 -9.66 -2.27
CA ASN A 181 17.91 -10.78 -2.69
C ASN A 181 18.39 -11.54 -1.44
N VAL A 182 17.89 -12.75 -1.23
CA VAL A 182 18.29 -13.60 -0.09
C VAL A 182 19.54 -14.38 -0.47
N VAL A 183 20.64 -14.14 0.25
CA VAL A 183 21.96 -14.71 -0.04
C VAL A 183 22.49 -15.49 1.15
N VAL A 184 23.00 -16.70 0.90
CA VAL A 184 23.71 -17.49 1.91
C VAL A 184 25.18 -17.09 1.92
N GLY A 185 25.67 -16.61 3.06
CA GLY A 185 27.07 -16.22 3.24
C GLY A 185 28.03 -17.40 3.31
N ARG A 186 29.32 -17.11 3.15
CA ARG A 186 30.38 -18.07 3.50
C ARG A 186 30.52 -18.15 5.03
N GLN A 187 31.21 -19.18 5.48
CA GLN A 187 31.49 -19.40 6.89
C GLN A 187 32.22 -18.18 7.47
N GLY A 188 31.72 -17.67 8.59
CA GLY A 188 32.32 -16.54 9.30
C GLY A 188 32.10 -15.16 8.66
N GLU A 189 31.34 -15.05 7.56
CA GLU A 189 31.02 -13.75 6.97
C GLU A 189 29.82 -13.08 7.67
N SER A 190 29.85 -11.75 7.73
CA SER A 190 28.70 -10.95 8.13
C SER A 190 27.78 -10.68 6.95
N CYS A 191 26.54 -10.29 7.19
CA CYS A 191 25.65 -9.94 6.09
C CYS A 191 26.07 -8.65 5.38
N ASP A 192 26.75 -7.73 6.06
CA ASP A 192 27.34 -6.56 5.42
C ASP A 192 28.38 -6.95 4.37
N SER A 193 29.29 -7.87 4.69
CA SER A 193 30.30 -8.33 3.72
C SER A 193 29.68 -9.12 2.58
N VAL A 194 28.71 -10.00 2.89
CA VAL A 194 27.99 -10.81 1.89
C VAL A 194 27.27 -9.92 0.88
N CYS A 195 26.45 -8.98 1.35
CA CYS A 195 25.70 -8.09 0.46
C CYS A 195 26.62 -7.17 -0.34
N LYS A 196 27.68 -6.64 0.30
CA LYS A 196 28.67 -5.81 -0.40
C LYS A 196 29.35 -6.55 -1.55
N SER A 197 29.63 -7.84 -1.40
CA SER A 197 30.20 -8.68 -2.48
C SER A 197 29.27 -8.83 -3.69
N LYS A 198 27.97 -8.58 -3.51
CA LYS A 198 26.94 -8.58 -4.55
C LYS A 198 26.62 -7.18 -5.08
N GLY A 199 27.34 -6.15 -4.64
CA GLY A 199 27.04 -4.76 -4.99
C GLY A 199 25.77 -4.22 -4.31
N GLN A 200 25.35 -4.84 -3.20
CA GLN A 200 24.13 -4.53 -2.46
C GLN A 200 24.44 -4.17 -1.00
N SER A 201 23.44 -3.70 -0.26
CA SER A 201 23.54 -3.45 1.18
C SER A 201 22.68 -4.43 1.97
N CYS A 202 23.10 -4.76 3.20
CA CYS A 202 22.28 -5.54 4.10
C CYS A 202 21.03 -4.74 4.50
N VAL A 203 19.90 -5.43 4.65
CA VAL A 203 18.60 -4.83 4.98
C VAL A 203 18.16 -5.32 6.37
N PRO A 204 18.54 -4.63 7.47
CA PRO A 204 18.45 -5.17 8.83
C PRO A 204 17.04 -5.60 9.25
N ASN A 205 16.02 -4.82 8.89
CA ASN A 205 14.62 -5.11 9.23
C ASN A 205 14.05 -6.36 8.53
N LYS A 206 14.73 -6.91 7.52
CA LYS A 206 14.36 -8.16 6.86
C LYS A 206 14.98 -9.38 7.53
N LEU A 207 15.97 -9.20 8.42
CA LEU A 207 16.50 -10.31 9.23
C LEU A 207 15.39 -10.93 10.08
N ALA A 208 14.48 -10.14 10.63
CA ALA A 208 13.36 -10.65 11.43
C ALA A 208 12.38 -11.50 10.60
N VAL A 209 12.28 -11.24 9.29
CA VAL A 209 11.49 -12.08 8.37
C VAL A 209 12.20 -13.40 8.14
N LEU A 210 13.50 -13.36 7.83
CA LEU A 210 14.33 -14.54 7.58
C LEU A 210 14.59 -15.39 8.83
N ASN A 211 14.48 -14.82 10.03
CA ASN A 211 14.67 -15.48 11.32
C ASN A 211 13.46 -16.36 11.72
N LYS A 212 13.01 -17.18 10.77
CA LYS A 212 11.98 -18.21 10.95
C LYS A 212 12.52 -19.51 10.42
N CYS A 213 12.36 -20.58 11.19
CA CYS A 213 12.91 -21.87 10.85
C CYS A 213 12.60 -22.33 9.41
N GLU A 214 11.32 -22.21 9.02
CA GLU A 214 10.83 -22.58 7.69
C GLU A 214 11.58 -21.85 6.56
N LEU A 215 11.90 -20.57 6.76
CA LEU A 215 12.64 -19.79 5.77
C LEU A 215 14.12 -20.13 5.79
N ILE A 216 14.73 -20.33 6.95
CA ILE A 216 16.14 -20.75 7.03
C ILE A 216 16.30 -22.08 6.31
N GLN A 217 15.44 -23.07 6.58
CA GLN A 217 15.44 -24.38 5.93
C GLN A 217 15.09 -24.33 4.44
N LYS A 218 14.31 -23.34 3.98
CA LYS A 218 14.02 -23.12 2.56
C LYS A 218 15.28 -22.75 1.76
N TYR A 219 16.19 -21.99 2.36
CA TYR A 219 17.41 -21.51 1.69
C TYR A 219 18.67 -22.28 2.08
N MET A 220 18.68 -22.95 3.23
CA MET A 220 19.80 -23.69 3.78
C MET A 220 19.40 -25.14 4.02
N SER A 221 20.25 -26.07 3.62
CA SER A 221 20.00 -27.51 3.77
C SER A 221 20.42 -28.00 5.15
N CYS A 222 19.82 -27.43 6.20
CA CYS A 222 20.08 -27.81 7.59
C CYS A 222 19.78 -29.31 7.78
N LYS A 223 20.82 -30.09 8.06
CA LYS A 223 20.69 -31.53 8.33
C LYS A 223 20.35 -31.84 9.78
N GLY A 224 20.55 -30.87 10.67
CA GLY A 224 20.22 -30.94 12.09
C GLY A 224 18.90 -30.25 12.44
N ASP A 225 18.66 -30.14 13.74
CA ASP A 225 17.49 -29.45 14.29
C ASP A 225 17.56 -27.94 14.07
N CYS A 226 16.41 -27.30 14.26
CA CYS A 226 16.26 -25.87 14.19
C CYS A 226 16.07 -25.30 15.60
N MET A 227 17.03 -24.52 16.08
CA MET A 227 17.17 -24.20 17.49
C MET A 227 17.26 -22.70 17.75
N ALA A 228 16.67 -22.29 18.88
CA ALA A 228 16.82 -20.92 19.37
C ALA A 228 18.23 -20.72 19.96
N SER A 229 18.89 -19.63 19.60
CA SER A 229 20.21 -19.21 20.09
C SER A 229 20.26 -17.69 20.33
N ILE A 230 21.36 -17.20 20.93
CA ILE A 230 21.55 -15.83 21.43
C ILE A 230 22.69 -15.11 20.66
N GLY A 231 23.26 -15.74 19.64
CA GLY A 231 24.35 -15.20 18.84
C GLY A 231 23.93 -14.10 17.85
N ALA A 232 24.82 -13.13 17.64
CA ALA A 232 24.63 -12.05 16.67
C ALA A 232 24.65 -12.52 15.20
N ASP A 233 25.08 -13.76 14.96
CA ASP A 233 25.18 -14.39 13.66
C ASP A 233 23.85 -14.99 13.17
N GLN A 234 22.83 -15.11 14.01
CA GLN A 234 21.52 -15.58 13.55
C GLN A 234 20.84 -14.58 12.58
N PRO A 235 20.00 -15.05 11.63
CA PRO A 235 19.74 -16.45 11.30
C PRO A 235 20.89 -17.11 10.53
N ALA A 236 21.21 -18.35 10.88
CA ALA A 236 22.37 -19.05 10.30
C ALA A 236 22.25 -20.57 10.34
N GLU A 237 23.08 -21.25 9.57
CA GLU A 237 23.34 -22.69 9.65
C GLU A 237 24.71 -22.92 10.30
N VAL A 238 24.82 -23.89 11.20
CA VAL A 238 26.09 -24.34 11.77
C VAL A 238 26.79 -25.25 10.76
N VAL A 239 28.05 -24.96 10.45
CA VAL A 239 28.83 -25.78 9.50
C VAL A 239 29.09 -27.19 10.02
N GLU A 240 29.21 -28.15 9.12
CA GLU A 240 29.34 -29.58 9.42
C GLU A 240 30.65 -29.94 10.15
N ASP A 241 31.71 -29.16 9.93
CA ASP A 241 33.03 -29.32 10.56
C ASP A 241 33.12 -28.64 11.93
N ALA A 242 32.03 -28.04 12.42
CA ALA A 242 31.99 -27.44 13.74
C ALA A 242 32.17 -28.50 14.86
N PRO A 243 32.69 -28.10 16.03
CA PRO A 243 32.72 -28.97 17.21
C PRO A 243 31.33 -29.54 17.53
N LYS A 244 31.26 -30.81 17.94
CA LYS A 244 29.99 -31.51 18.23
C LYS A 244 29.06 -30.76 19.18
N HIS A 245 29.61 -30.06 20.17
CA HIS A 245 28.83 -29.30 21.15
C HIS A 245 28.13 -28.05 20.57
N LEU A 246 28.45 -27.64 19.35
CA LEU A 246 27.80 -26.53 18.65
C LEU A 246 26.68 -26.99 17.72
N ASN A 247 26.36 -28.30 17.69
CA ASN A 247 25.33 -28.91 16.84
C ASN A 247 25.57 -28.66 15.34
N PRO A 248 26.60 -29.29 14.75
CA PRO A 248 26.86 -29.21 13.31
C PRO A 248 25.63 -29.53 12.46
N GLY A 249 25.40 -28.75 11.40
CA GLY A 249 24.25 -28.88 10.50
C GLY A 249 22.94 -28.30 11.04
N ALA A 250 22.90 -27.76 12.26
CA ALA A 250 21.70 -27.15 12.83
C ALA A 250 21.41 -25.76 12.25
N CYS A 251 20.13 -25.45 12.10
CA CYS A 251 19.64 -24.10 11.81
C CYS A 251 19.50 -23.32 13.13
N LEU A 252 19.97 -22.08 13.19
CA LEU A 252 19.90 -21.22 14.36
C LEU A 252 19.05 -19.98 14.07
N PHE A 253 18.10 -19.71 14.97
CA PHE A 253 17.32 -18.47 14.99
C PHE A 253 17.39 -17.83 16.39
N THR A 254 17.14 -16.52 16.50
CA THR A 254 17.04 -15.86 17.83
C THR A 254 15.59 -15.59 18.22
N ARG A 255 15.29 -15.67 19.52
CA ARG A 255 14.00 -15.20 20.06
C ARG A 255 13.98 -13.70 20.33
N THR A 256 15.14 -13.07 20.38
CA THR A 256 15.31 -11.67 20.75
C THR A 256 15.60 -10.85 19.51
N GLN A 257 14.57 -10.16 18.99
CA GLN A 257 14.69 -9.40 17.74
C GLN A 257 15.77 -8.31 17.78
N SER A 258 16.07 -7.74 18.95
CA SER A 258 17.14 -6.74 19.11
C SER A 258 18.55 -7.30 18.93
N GLN A 259 18.72 -8.63 18.85
CA GLN A 259 20.02 -9.26 18.58
C GLN A 259 20.31 -9.45 17.09
N LEU A 260 19.31 -9.25 16.23
CA LEU A 260 19.48 -9.36 14.79
C LEU A 260 20.31 -8.18 14.28
N SER A 261 21.49 -8.48 13.71
CA SER A 261 22.37 -7.45 13.16
C SER A 261 23.02 -7.88 11.85
N CYS A 262 23.34 -6.91 11.00
CA CYS A 262 24.02 -7.15 9.72
C CYS A 262 25.52 -7.42 9.88
N ASP A 263 26.16 -6.83 10.88
CA ASP A 263 27.60 -6.92 11.15
C ASP A 263 27.99 -8.20 11.92
N GLY A 264 27.03 -8.82 12.59
CA GLY A 264 27.22 -10.06 13.34
C GLY A 264 27.81 -11.18 12.48
N SER A 265 28.72 -11.96 13.05
CA SER A 265 29.36 -13.09 12.39
C SER A 265 29.81 -14.12 13.43
N HIS A 266 29.94 -15.37 13.00
CA HIS A 266 30.49 -16.42 13.85
C HIS A 266 31.28 -17.44 13.03
N ARG A 267 32.43 -17.85 13.57
CA ARG A 267 33.42 -18.68 12.85
C ARG A 267 32.89 -20.06 12.40
N HIS A 268 31.83 -20.55 13.03
CA HIS A 268 31.24 -21.87 12.78
C HIS A 268 29.84 -21.79 12.17
N THR A 269 29.44 -20.63 11.63
CA THR A 269 28.12 -20.50 11.02
C THR A 269 28.18 -19.80 9.67
N ARG A 270 27.18 -20.08 8.85
CA ARG A 270 26.91 -19.42 7.57
C ARG A 270 25.59 -18.67 7.69
N ARG A 271 25.61 -17.36 7.45
CA ARG A 271 24.45 -16.50 7.68
C ARG A 271 23.49 -16.47 6.48
N LEU A 272 22.20 -16.30 6.76
CA LEU A 272 21.18 -16.04 5.74
C LEU A 272 20.91 -14.52 5.68
N CYS A 273 21.30 -13.90 4.59
CA CYS A 273 21.41 -12.45 4.50
C CYS A 273 20.39 -11.83 3.55
N PRO A 274 19.62 -10.82 3.98
CA PRO A 274 18.75 -10.05 3.11
C PRO A 274 19.52 -8.87 2.48
N CYS A 275 19.77 -8.94 1.18
CA CYS A 275 20.50 -7.93 0.43
C CYS A 275 19.56 -7.15 -0.50
N ALA A 276 19.76 -5.83 -0.63
CA ALA A 276 19.08 -5.00 -1.63
C ALA A 276 20.04 -3.96 -2.21
#